data_AF-A0A0D3B0Z2-F1
#
_entry.id   AF-A0A0D3B0Z2-F1
#
_cell.length_a   1.000
_cell.length_b   1.000
_cell.length_c   1.000
_cell.angle_alpha   90.00
_cell.angle_beta   90.00
_cell.angle_gamma   90.00
#
_symmetry.space_group_name_H-M   'P 1'
#
loop_
_entity.id
_entity.type
_entity.pdbx_description
1 polymer ?
#
loop_
_entity_poly.entity_id
_entity_poly.type
_entity_poly.pdbx_seq_one_letter_code
_entity_poly.pdbx_strand_id
1 'polypeptide(L)'
;MATRLWFENNCEVGLFSKLTNAYCLVAVGASESFYSAFESELADDIPIVKTSIGGTRIIGRLCVGNRNGLLVPHTTTDQEFQHLRNSLPDQVVVQRIEARLYALGDCIVCNDHVALAHIDLDEETEEIVSDVLGVEVFRQTIACNILVGCYCALSNRGGIVHAYTSEKELDELSALLRVPLVAGTVNRGSEVIAGGMTVNDWTAFCGSATTETELSVIDSVFELSEACDINKVSTSEWDLLVTKSEVPVLVMFIQDGLPSCRYVRHVMDEFDSKYTGRFKFYTLNVHEERGIAIRYDIFNVPASIVFKGGDEVARVYGFHLYELERLVKQYDYLVYASKLKGMCVLVFSSVLYFSFLFVLGYSE
;
A
#
# COMPACT_ATOMS: atom_id res chain seq x y z
N MET A 1 -5.63 -6.93 -1.12
CA MET A 1 -6.84 -7.60 -0.58
C MET A 1 -6.44 -8.39 0.66
N ALA A 2 -7.28 -8.41 1.70
CA ALA A 2 -7.05 -9.27 2.86
C ALA A 2 -7.21 -10.77 2.51
N THR A 3 -6.15 -11.55 2.73
CA THR A 3 -6.13 -12.99 2.45
C THR A 3 -6.39 -13.80 3.71
N ARG A 4 -7.33 -14.76 3.62
CA ARG A 4 -7.68 -15.67 4.72
C ARG A 4 -6.70 -16.83 4.80
N LEU A 5 -6.11 -17.06 5.98
CA LEU A 5 -5.17 -18.14 6.25
C LEU A 5 -5.55 -18.97 7.49
N TRP A 6 -4.96 -20.15 7.56
CA TRP A 6 -5.03 -21.05 8.70
C TRP A 6 -3.61 -21.55 8.98
N PHE A 7 -3.26 -21.76 10.25
CA PHE A 7 -2.01 -22.38 10.66
C PHE A 7 -2.33 -23.60 11.52
N GLU A 8 -2.09 -24.82 11.03
CA GLU A 8 -2.27 -26.08 11.80
C GLU A 8 -3.58 -26.15 12.62
N ASN A 9 -4.72 -25.77 12.01
CA ASN A 9 -6.06 -25.65 12.61
C ASN A 9 -6.33 -24.39 13.45
N ASN A 10 -5.37 -23.50 13.61
CA ASN A 10 -5.53 -22.22 14.30
C ASN A 10 -5.83 -21.08 13.31
N CYS A 11 -6.71 -20.17 13.72
CA CYS A 11 -7.06 -18.95 12.98
C CYS A 11 -6.23 -17.73 13.42
N GLU A 12 -5.41 -17.86 14.46
CA GLU A 12 -4.54 -16.79 14.95
C GLU A 12 -3.25 -16.68 14.12
N VAL A 13 -3.37 -16.16 12.90
CA VAL A 13 -2.25 -16.03 11.95
C VAL A 13 -1.13 -15.15 12.52
N GLY A 14 -1.48 -14.04 13.18
CA GLY A 14 -0.51 -13.08 13.71
C GLY A 14 0.27 -13.56 14.92
N LEU A 15 -0.10 -14.70 15.50
CA LEU A 15 0.76 -15.38 16.48
C LEU A 15 2.01 -15.99 15.83
N PHE A 16 1.86 -16.48 14.59
CA PHE A 16 2.86 -17.28 13.87
C PHE A 16 3.57 -16.53 12.75
N SER A 17 3.13 -15.32 12.42
CA SER A 17 3.78 -14.46 11.42
C SER A 17 3.98 -13.06 11.97
N LYS A 18 5.01 -12.38 11.47
CA LYS A 18 5.19 -10.94 11.65
C LYS A 18 5.39 -10.33 10.28
N LEU A 19 4.54 -9.39 9.91
CA LEU A 19 4.60 -8.70 8.64
C LEU A 19 5.03 -7.25 8.88
N THR A 20 5.95 -6.78 8.04
CA THR A 20 6.39 -5.38 7.97
C THR A 20 6.46 -4.96 6.50
N ASN A 21 6.78 -3.69 6.23
CA ASN A 21 7.01 -3.21 4.87
C ASN A 21 8.34 -3.67 4.25
N ALA A 22 9.30 -4.18 5.04
CA ALA A 22 10.63 -4.55 4.55
C ALA A 22 10.94 -6.05 4.60
N TYR A 23 10.30 -6.78 5.51
CA TYR A 23 10.51 -8.22 5.69
C TYR A 23 9.26 -8.89 6.28
N CYS A 24 9.13 -10.18 6.01
CA CYS A 24 8.10 -11.03 6.62
C CYS A 24 8.79 -12.16 7.39
N LEU A 25 8.42 -12.35 8.65
CA LEU A 25 8.86 -13.49 9.45
C LEU A 25 7.72 -14.50 9.52
N VAL A 26 8.02 -15.77 9.30
CA VAL A 26 7.06 -16.87 9.39
C VAL A 26 7.61 -17.99 10.26
N ALA A 27 6.77 -18.57 11.12
CA ALA A 27 7.16 -19.68 11.98
C ALA A 27 7.65 -20.89 11.18
N VAL A 28 8.66 -21.59 11.71
CA VAL A 28 9.09 -22.89 11.18
C VAL A 28 8.06 -23.96 11.50
N GLY A 29 7.84 -24.87 10.55
CA GLY A 29 6.92 -26.00 10.70
C GLY A 29 5.49 -25.70 10.28
N ALA A 30 5.25 -24.62 9.52
CA ALA A 30 3.95 -24.39 8.90
C ALA A 30 3.70 -25.37 7.75
N SER A 31 2.44 -25.53 7.36
CA SER A 31 2.09 -26.27 6.14
C SER A 31 2.55 -25.52 4.90
N GLU A 32 2.84 -26.24 3.81
CA GLU A 32 3.17 -25.63 2.51
C GLU A 32 2.08 -24.68 2.02
N SER A 33 0.81 -25.00 2.31
CA SER A 33 -0.33 -24.12 1.99
C SER A 33 -0.25 -22.75 2.66
N PHE A 34 0.33 -22.68 3.86
CA PHE A 34 0.52 -21.43 4.58
C PHE A 34 1.64 -20.62 3.94
N TYR A 35 2.80 -21.26 3.70
CA TYR A 35 3.92 -20.61 3.03
C TYR A 35 3.55 -20.13 1.62
N SER A 36 2.83 -20.95 0.84
CA SER A 36 2.44 -20.61 -0.53
C SER A 36 1.59 -19.35 -0.60
N ALA A 37 0.79 -19.05 0.43
CA ALA A 37 -0.05 -17.87 0.44
C ALA A 37 0.70 -16.58 0.80
N PHE A 38 1.72 -16.67 1.66
CA PHE A 38 2.65 -15.54 1.85
C PHE A 38 3.53 -15.36 0.62
N GLU A 39 4.04 -16.46 0.04
CA GLU A 39 4.90 -16.44 -1.15
C GLU A 39 4.13 -15.91 -2.38
N SER A 40 2.84 -16.23 -2.55
CA SER A 40 2.05 -15.71 -3.67
C SER A 40 1.83 -14.20 -3.62
N GLU A 41 1.74 -13.62 -2.42
CA GLU A 41 1.48 -12.19 -2.25
C GLU A 41 2.75 -11.35 -2.08
N LEU A 42 3.81 -11.90 -1.47
CA LEU A 42 4.97 -11.12 -1.02
C LEU A 42 6.28 -11.46 -1.72
N ALA A 43 6.41 -12.59 -2.44
CA ALA A 43 7.71 -13.09 -2.88
C ALA A 43 8.49 -12.13 -3.80
N ASP A 44 7.80 -11.26 -4.53
CA ASP A 44 8.43 -10.32 -5.46
C ASP A 44 8.97 -9.06 -4.76
N ASP A 45 8.38 -8.68 -3.61
CA ASP A 45 8.66 -7.40 -2.94
C ASP A 45 9.49 -7.55 -1.66
N ILE A 46 9.22 -8.61 -0.88
CA ILE A 46 9.72 -8.75 0.49
C ILE A 46 10.31 -10.14 0.75
N PRO A 47 11.49 -10.25 1.41
CA PRO A 47 12.02 -11.54 1.85
C PRO A 47 11.15 -12.16 2.96
N ILE A 48 10.74 -13.42 2.72
CA ILE A 48 10.03 -14.24 3.69
C ILE A 48 11.03 -15.13 4.43
N VAL A 49 11.25 -14.86 5.71
CA VAL A 49 12.22 -15.55 6.55
C VAL A 49 11.50 -16.57 7.44
N LYS A 50 11.82 -17.85 7.25
CA LYS A 50 11.29 -18.95 8.06
C LYS A 50 12.16 -19.13 9.30
N THR A 51 11.67 -18.76 10.48
CA THR A 51 12.48 -18.79 11.72
C THR A 51 11.68 -19.27 12.94
N SER A 52 12.38 -19.79 13.93
CA SER A 52 11.90 -19.91 15.30
C SER A 52 12.54 -18.83 16.17
N ILE A 53 11.96 -18.58 17.34
CA ILE A 53 12.53 -17.67 18.34
C ILE A 53 12.52 -18.38 19.69
N GLY A 54 13.71 -18.59 20.24
CA GLY A 54 13.87 -19.35 21.49
C GLY A 54 13.35 -20.78 21.37
N GLY A 55 13.45 -21.38 20.16
CA GLY A 55 12.90 -22.71 19.86
C GLY A 55 11.37 -22.77 19.83
N THR A 56 10.68 -21.64 19.86
CA THR A 56 9.21 -21.57 19.78
C THR A 56 8.72 -21.14 18.40
N ARG A 57 7.45 -21.44 18.11
CA ARG A 57 6.77 -21.08 16.85
C ARG A 57 6.01 -19.75 16.93
N ILE A 58 5.92 -19.13 18.10
CA ILE A 58 5.08 -17.94 18.35
C ILE A 58 5.82 -16.63 18.03
N ILE A 59 6.37 -16.56 16.83
CA ILE A 59 7.27 -15.47 16.46
C ILE A 59 6.58 -14.09 16.41
N GLY A 60 5.29 -14.04 16.07
CA GLY A 60 4.57 -12.77 15.91
C GLY A 60 4.35 -12.05 17.24
N ARG A 61 4.17 -12.82 18.32
CA ARG A 61 4.10 -12.31 19.70
C ARG A 61 5.45 -12.01 20.31
N LEU A 62 6.49 -12.76 19.96
CA LEU A 62 7.82 -12.57 20.55
C LEU A 62 8.58 -11.41 19.90
N CYS A 63 8.25 -11.06 18.66
CA CYS A 63 8.94 -10.02 17.90
C CYS A 63 8.09 -8.78 17.63
N VAL A 64 8.80 -7.66 17.57
CA VAL A 64 8.29 -6.37 17.11
C VAL A 64 9.29 -5.78 16.15
N GLY A 65 8.81 -5.17 15.08
CA GLY A 65 9.67 -4.64 14.06
C GLY A 65 8.90 -3.78 13.08
N ASN A 66 9.62 -2.87 12.47
CA ASN A 66 9.17 -2.01 11.39
C ASN A 66 10.15 -2.15 10.21
N ARG A 67 10.08 -1.26 9.21
CA ARG A 67 11.00 -1.33 8.07
C ARG A 67 12.48 -1.09 8.44
N ASN A 68 12.75 -0.42 9.55
CA ASN A 68 14.09 0.03 9.96
C ASN A 68 14.77 -0.97 10.91
N GLY A 69 14.01 -1.70 11.73
CA GLY A 69 14.57 -2.54 12.78
C GLY A 69 13.68 -3.72 13.18
N LEU A 70 14.31 -4.70 13.83
CA LEU A 70 13.68 -5.88 14.40
C LEU A 70 14.17 -6.09 15.83
N LEU A 71 13.23 -6.17 16.76
CA LEU A 71 13.44 -6.46 18.16
C LEU A 71 13.11 -7.92 18.45
N VAL A 72 14.05 -8.62 19.05
CA VAL A 72 13.92 -10.03 19.43
C VAL A 72 14.18 -10.18 20.93
N PRO A 73 13.57 -11.16 21.61
CA PRO A 73 13.79 -11.36 23.04
C PRO A 73 15.18 -11.95 23.31
N HIS A 74 15.68 -11.78 24.53
CA HIS A 74 16.95 -12.36 24.98
C HIS A 74 17.00 -13.90 24.89
N THR A 75 15.84 -14.56 24.83
CA THR A 75 15.71 -16.03 24.70
C THR A 75 16.09 -16.54 23.30
N THR A 76 16.26 -15.64 22.33
CA THR A 76 16.64 -15.97 20.96
C THR A 76 18.03 -16.59 20.92
N THR A 77 18.15 -17.77 20.32
CA THR A 77 19.44 -18.46 20.20
C THR A 77 20.39 -17.75 19.24
N ASP A 78 21.69 -17.98 19.36
CA ASP A 78 22.70 -17.39 18.46
C ASP A 78 22.54 -17.88 17.01
N GLN A 79 22.08 -19.12 16.83
CA GLN A 79 21.80 -19.66 15.49
C GLN A 79 20.62 -18.95 14.83
N GLU A 80 19.50 -18.77 15.55
CA GLU A 80 18.33 -18.03 15.05
C GLU A 80 18.70 -16.57 14.75
N PHE A 81 19.48 -15.94 15.63
CA PHE A 81 19.89 -14.56 15.46
C PHE A 81 20.83 -14.35 14.26
N GLN A 82 21.78 -15.27 14.04
CA GLN A 82 22.61 -15.24 12.84
C GLN A 82 21.80 -15.49 11.57
N HIS A 83 20.81 -16.40 11.64
CA HIS A 83 19.91 -16.68 10.52
C HIS A 83 19.07 -15.45 10.13
N LEU A 84 18.53 -14.74 11.12
CA LEU A 84 17.82 -13.47 10.90
C LEU A 84 18.73 -12.43 10.22
N ARG A 85 19.95 -12.22 10.74
CA ARG A 85 20.90 -11.27 10.16
C ARG A 85 21.31 -11.61 8.73
N ASN A 86 21.41 -12.88 8.39
CA ASN A 86 21.78 -13.30 7.03
C ASN A 86 20.61 -13.19 6.03
N SER A 87 19.37 -13.23 6.51
CA SER A 87 18.17 -13.30 5.66
C SER A 87 17.46 -11.96 5.51
N LEU A 88 17.64 -11.05 6.47
CA LEU A 88 17.09 -9.70 6.46
C LEU A 88 17.97 -8.76 5.61
N PRO A 89 17.38 -7.73 4.99
CA PRO A 89 18.16 -6.73 4.26
C PRO A 89 19.04 -5.92 5.22
N ASP A 90 20.23 -5.51 4.75
CA ASP A 90 21.27 -4.84 5.56
C ASP A 90 20.80 -3.53 6.24
N GLN A 91 19.72 -2.93 5.74
CA GLN A 91 19.11 -1.74 6.33
C GLN A 91 18.41 -2.01 7.67
N VAL A 92 18.03 -3.26 7.96
CA VAL A 92 17.25 -3.63 9.14
C VAL A 92 18.19 -3.94 10.30
N VAL A 93 18.12 -3.13 11.36
CA VAL A 93 18.90 -3.36 12.58
C VAL A 93 18.21 -4.41 13.44
N VAL A 94 18.87 -5.55 13.64
CA VAL A 94 18.37 -6.62 14.53
C VAL A 94 19.03 -6.52 15.90
N GLN A 95 18.23 -6.29 16.93
CA GLN A 95 18.69 -6.11 18.32
C GLN A 95 17.95 -7.04 19.29
N ARG A 96 18.70 -7.59 20.24
CA ARG A 96 18.14 -8.36 21.36
C ARG A 96 17.77 -7.43 22.51
N ILE A 97 16.58 -7.64 23.08
CA ILE A 97 16.07 -6.91 24.24
C ILE A 97 15.77 -7.89 25.37
N GLU A 98 16.10 -7.49 26.59
CA GLU A 98 15.67 -8.17 27.81
C GLU A 98 14.40 -7.50 28.34
N ALA A 99 13.24 -8.12 28.08
CA ALA A 99 11.97 -7.68 28.65
C ALA A 99 11.63 -8.55 29.86
N ARG A 100 11.37 -7.94 31.02
CA ARG A 100 11.12 -8.64 32.29
C ARG A 100 9.68 -9.11 32.47
N LEU A 101 8.72 -8.40 31.90
CA LEU A 101 7.30 -8.54 32.25
C LEU A 101 6.52 -9.41 31.26
N TYR A 102 6.64 -9.16 29.96
CA TYR A 102 5.83 -9.80 28.92
C TYR A 102 6.61 -9.97 27.61
N ALA A 103 5.99 -10.68 26.66
CA ALA A 103 6.50 -10.78 25.29
C ALA A 103 6.47 -9.40 24.60
N LEU A 104 7.52 -9.09 23.83
CA LEU A 104 7.68 -7.78 23.20
C LEU A 104 6.49 -7.41 22.30
N GLY A 105 5.96 -8.38 21.54
CA GLY A 105 4.83 -8.20 20.62
C GLY A 105 3.47 -8.05 21.30
N ASP A 106 3.34 -8.42 22.57
CA ASP A 106 2.11 -8.12 23.33
C ASP A 106 2.17 -6.71 23.95
N CYS A 107 3.39 -6.22 24.25
CA CYS A 107 3.62 -4.92 24.86
C CYS A 107 3.73 -3.75 23.87
N ILE A 108 4.19 -4.00 22.65
CA ILE A 108 4.54 -2.93 21.71
C ILE A 108 3.87 -3.18 20.37
N VAL A 109 3.23 -2.13 19.84
CA VAL A 109 2.74 -2.07 18.46
C VAL A 109 3.37 -0.86 17.77
N CYS A 110 3.81 -1.01 16.54
CA CYS A 110 4.55 0.03 15.82
C CYS A 110 4.14 0.10 14.36
N ASN A 111 4.20 1.31 13.82
CA ASN A 111 4.30 1.56 12.38
C ASN A 111 5.71 2.12 12.07
N ASP A 112 5.94 2.68 10.87
CA ASP A 112 7.25 3.22 10.50
C ASP A 112 7.55 4.60 11.10
N HIS A 113 6.61 5.21 11.83
CA HIS A 113 6.70 6.58 12.35
C HIS A 113 6.55 6.68 13.88
N VAL A 114 5.68 5.86 14.46
CA VAL A 114 5.21 5.91 15.83
C VAL A 114 5.06 4.49 16.38
N ALA A 115 5.34 4.33 17.67
CA ALA A 115 5.06 3.11 18.41
C ALA A 115 4.22 3.40 19.66
N LEU A 116 3.30 2.48 19.99
CA LEU A 116 2.63 2.44 21.27
C LEU A 116 3.25 1.34 22.13
N ALA A 117 3.51 1.66 23.38
CA ALA A 117 4.09 0.77 24.36
C ALA A 117 3.22 0.66 25.63
N HIS A 118 3.46 -0.42 26.35
CA HIS A 118 2.94 -0.65 27.70
C HIS A 118 3.34 0.47 28.68
N ILE A 119 2.46 0.84 29.62
CA ILE A 119 2.71 1.94 30.58
C ILE A 119 3.94 1.67 31.47
N ASP A 120 4.07 0.44 31.97
CA ASP A 120 5.16 0.02 32.86
C ASP A 120 6.41 -0.46 32.10
N LEU A 121 6.62 -0.02 30.85
CA LEU A 121 7.86 -0.33 30.14
C LEU A 121 9.04 0.40 30.80
N ASP A 122 10.17 -0.29 30.96
CA ASP A 122 11.40 0.29 31.49
C ASP A 122 11.94 1.36 30.53
N GLU A 123 12.42 2.50 31.06
CA GLU A 123 12.97 3.60 30.25
C GLU A 123 14.13 3.13 29.34
N GLU A 124 15.01 2.26 29.85
CA GLU A 124 16.08 1.65 29.06
C GLU A 124 15.55 0.87 27.83
N THR A 125 14.41 0.18 27.99
CA THR A 125 13.81 -0.57 26.88
C THR A 125 13.15 0.36 25.87
N GLU A 126 12.50 1.43 26.35
CA GLU A 126 11.91 2.45 25.49
C GLU A 126 12.96 3.17 24.62
N GLU A 127 14.11 3.52 25.20
CA GLU A 127 15.23 4.10 24.44
C GLU A 127 15.73 3.16 23.34
N ILE A 128 15.91 1.87 23.65
CA ILE A 128 16.34 0.89 22.65
C ILE A 128 15.30 0.74 21.53
N VAL A 129 14.01 0.75 21.87
CA VAL A 129 12.92 0.67 20.89
C VAL A 129 12.95 1.89 19.97
N SER A 130 13.07 3.09 20.54
CA SER A 130 13.18 4.35 19.78
C SER A 130 14.39 4.35 18.84
N ASP A 131 15.56 3.93 19.32
CA ASP A 131 16.80 3.92 18.55
C ASP A 131 16.81 2.89 17.42
N VAL A 132 16.33 1.66 17.69
CA VAL A 132 16.37 0.56 16.72
C VAL A 132 15.28 0.72 15.66
N LEU A 133 14.07 1.10 16.07
CA LEU A 133 12.96 1.28 15.13
C LEU A 133 12.99 2.67 14.47
N GLY A 134 13.63 3.67 15.09
CA GLY A 134 13.66 5.03 14.60
C GLY A 134 12.28 5.70 14.64
N VAL A 135 11.52 5.45 15.70
CA VAL A 135 10.13 5.93 15.88
C VAL A 135 9.93 6.53 17.26
N GLU A 136 8.98 7.46 17.36
CA GLU A 136 8.57 8.02 18.65
C GLU A 136 7.71 7.00 19.41
N VAL A 137 8.05 6.74 20.67
CA VAL A 137 7.32 5.78 21.52
C VAL A 137 6.36 6.54 22.43
N PHE A 138 5.10 6.11 22.49
CA PHE A 138 4.10 6.64 23.41
C PHE A 138 3.56 5.53 24.32
N ARG A 139 3.49 5.81 25.60
CA ARG A 139 2.89 4.91 26.60
C ARG A 139 1.39 5.16 26.66
N GLN A 140 0.59 4.15 26.31
CA GLN A 140 -0.86 4.31 26.25
C GLN A 140 -1.60 3.00 26.54
N THR A 141 -2.89 3.09 26.86
CA THR A 141 -3.80 1.93 26.99
C THR A 141 -4.90 1.96 25.95
N ILE A 142 -5.41 0.80 25.60
CA ILE A 142 -6.53 0.66 24.65
C ILE A 142 -7.68 -0.05 25.36
N ALA A 143 -8.84 0.60 25.48
CA ALA A 143 -10.02 0.06 26.16
C ALA A 143 -9.71 -0.46 27.58
N CYS A 144 -8.93 0.30 28.36
CA CYS A 144 -8.41 -0.07 29.69
C CYS A 144 -7.48 -1.29 29.72
N ASN A 145 -7.05 -1.83 28.56
CA ASN A 145 -6.06 -2.89 28.50
C ASN A 145 -4.65 -2.32 28.37
N ILE A 146 -3.74 -2.93 29.13
CA ILE A 146 -2.32 -2.59 29.17
C ILE A 146 -1.52 -3.19 27.99
N LEU A 147 -2.00 -4.29 27.40
CA LEU A 147 -1.32 -5.02 26.32
C LEU A 147 -1.72 -4.46 24.95
N VAL A 148 -1.20 -3.27 24.61
CA VAL A 148 -1.51 -2.60 23.34
C VAL A 148 -1.19 -3.45 22.11
N GLY A 149 -0.15 -4.29 22.17
CA GLY A 149 0.26 -5.17 21.08
C GLY A 149 -0.71 -6.32 20.78
N CYS A 150 -1.52 -6.74 21.76
CA CYS A 150 -2.55 -7.76 21.55
C CYS A 150 -3.81 -7.20 20.86
N TYR A 151 -4.19 -6.00 21.27
CA TYR A 151 -5.52 -5.42 21.01
C TYR A 151 -5.50 -4.35 19.91
N CYS A 152 -4.37 -4.20 19.20
CA CYS A 152 -4.19 -3.22 18.14
C CYS A 152 -3.37 -3.82 17.00
N ALA A 153 -3.81 -3.60 15.76
CA ALA A 153 -3.00 -3.81 14.57
C ALA A 153 -2.84 -2.46 13.85
N LEU A 154 -1.59 -2.08 13.58
CA LEU A 154 -1.25 -0.80 12.95
C LEU A 154 -0.49 -1.02 11.63
N SER A 155 -0.70 -0.10 10.72
CA SER A 155 0.08 0.13 9.49
C SER A 155 0.40 1.63 9.38
N ASN A 156 1.03 2.06 8.29
CA ASN A 156 1.21 3.49 8.05
C ASN A 156 -0.07 4.16 7.53
N ARG A 157 -1.02 3.38 6.99
CA ARG A 157 -2.26 3.91 6.39
C ARG A 157 -3.42 3.99 7.38
N GLY A 158 -3.50 3.03 8.28
CA GLY A 158 -4.60 2.92 9.24
C GLY A 158 -4.34 1.87 10.31
N GLY A 159 -5.31 1.72 11.21
CA GLY A 159 -5.24 0.75 12.29
C GLY A 159 -6.59 0.29 12.80
N ILE A 160 -6.62 -0.94 13.33
CA ILE A 160 -7.80 -1.48 14.01
C ILE A 160 -7.47 -1.67 15.48
N VAL A 161 -8.36 -1.19 16.32
CA VAL A 161 -8.29 -1.33 17.78
C VAL A 161 -9.47 -2.13 18.31
N HIS A 162 -9.36 -2.48 19.59
CA HIS A 162 -10.37 -3.23 20.32
C HIS A 162 -11.80 -2.69 20.17
N ALA A 163 -12.78 -3.58 20.06
CA ALA A 163 -14.19 -3.24 19.83
C ALA A 163 -14.84 -2.38 20.92
N TYR A 164 -14.38 -2.48 22.17
CA TYR A 164 -14.90 -1.69 23.30
C TYR A 164 -14.20 -0.35 23.50
N THR A 165 -13.32 0.06 22.58
CA THR A 165 -12.66 1.38 22.65
C THR A 165 -13.69 2.49 22.48
N SER A 166 -13.66 3.49 23.36
CA SER A 166 -14.59 4.60 23.28
C SER A 166 -14.29 5.51 22.09
N GLU A 167 -15.29 6.17 21.50
CA GLU A 167 -15.09 7.11 20.39
C GLU A 167 -14.11 8.24 20.75
N LYS A 168 -14.09 8.65 22.03
CA LYS A 168 -13.14 9.66 22.51
C LYS A 168 -11.70 9.15 22.50
N GLU A 169 -11.47 7.94 23.01
CA GLU A 169 -10.14 7.31 22.94
C GLU A 169 -9.70 7.07 21.49
N LEU A 170 -10.62 6.70 20.61
CA LEU A 170 -10.33 6.54 19.18
C LEU A 170 -9.83 7.85 18.56
N ASP A 171 -10.50 8.96 18.80
CA ASP A 171 -10.11 10.28 18.30
C ASP A 171 -8.75 10.73 18.87
N GLU A 172 -8.50 10.48 20.16
CA GLU A 172 -7.22 10.76 20.81
C GLU A 172 -6.09 9.92 20.21
N LEU A 173 -6.28 8.61 20.05
CA LEU A 173 -5.30 7.70 19.46
C LEU A 173 -5.04 8.02 17.97
N SER A 174 -6.09 8.38 17.23
CA SER A 174 -5.99 8.78 15.82
C SER A 174 -5.17 10.07 15.67
N ALA A 175 -5.38 11.05 16.56
CA ALA A 175 -4.59 12.28 16.58
C ALA A 175 -3.11 12.03 16.95
N LEU A 176 -2.85 11.11 17.88
CA LEU A 176 -1.49 10.72 18.28
C LEU A 176 -0.74 9.99 17.16
N LEU A 177 -1.37 8.96 16.57
CA LEU A 177 -0.74 8.13 15.54
C LEU A 177 -0.75 8.77 14.16
N ARG A 178 -1.57 9.81 13.95
CA ARG A 178 -1.81 10.48 12.66
C ARG A 178 -2.34 9.54 11.58
N VAL A 179 -3.01 8.46 11.98
CA VAL A 179 -3.63 7.48 11.08
C VAL A 179 -5.08 7.23 11.51
N PRO A 180 -6.00 6.99 10.56
CA PRO A 180 -7.37 6.62 10.88
C PRO A 180 -7.41 5.30 11.66
N LEU A 181 -8.20 5.29 12.74
CA LEU A 181 -8.44 4.11 13.56
C LEU A 181 -9.91 3.75 13.55
N VAL A 182 -10.19 2.44 13.55
CA VAL A 182 -11.54 1.91 13.68
C VAL A 182 -11.55 0.82 14.75
N ALA A 183 -12.60 0.82 15.57
CA ALA A 183 -12.86 -0.27 16.50
C ALA A 183 -13.48 -1.45 15.75
N GLY A 184 -12.91 -2.65 15.91
CA GLY A 184 -13.33 -3.83 15.18
C GLY A 184 -12.98 -5.14 15.87
N THR A 185 -13.39 -6.23 15.22
CA THR A 185 -13.10 -7.61 15.63
C THR A 185 -12.56 -8.40 14.45
N VAL A 186 -11.92 -9.52 14.77
CA VAL A 186 -11.43 -10.49 13.77
C VAL A 186 -11.92 -11.89 14.11
N ASN A 187 -11.86 -12.84 13.18
CA ASN A 187 -12.19 -14.25 13.47
C ASN A 187 -13.58 -14.50 14.09
N ARG A 188 -14.63 -13.84 13.58
CA ARG A 188 -16.03 -13.96 14.08
C ARG A 188 -16.20 -13.39 15.49
N GLY A 189 -15.72 -12.17 15.72
CA GLY A 189 -15.92 -11.49 17.00
C GLY A 189 -14.82 -11.72 18.03
N SER A 190 -13.64 -12.20 17.64
CA SER A 190 -12.47 -12.20 18.51
C SER A 190 -11.98 -10.77 18.74
N GLU A 191 -11.73 -10.47 20.01
CA GLU A 191 -11.19 -9.20 20.50
C GLU A 191 -9.67 -9.07 20.29
N VAL A 192 -8.98 -10.20 20.12
CA VAL A 192 -7.52 -10.25 19.98
C VAL A 192 -7.14 -10.03 18.52
N ILE A 193 -7.04 -8.75 18.14
CA ILE A 193 -6.82 -8.31 16.76
C ILE A 193 -5.45 -8.77 16.25
N ALA A 194 -4.36 -8.45 16.96
CA ALA A 194 -3.01 -8.78 16.50
C ALA A 194 -2.72 -10.28 16.46
N GLY A 195 -3.43 -11.08 17.25
CA GLY A 195 -3.38 -12.53 17.15
C GLY A 195 -4.07 -13.03 15.88
N GLY A 196 -5.22 -12.44 15.54
CA GLY A 196 -6.04 -12.87 14.41
C GLY A 196 -5.59 -12.36 13.03
N MET A 197 -4.74 -11.33 12.97
CA MET A 197 -4.30 -10.76 11.71
C MET A 197 -2.89 -10.16 11.76
N THR A 198 -2.27 -10.02 10.58
CA THR A 198 -1.05 -9.24 10.36
C THR A 198 -1.23 -8.40 9.10
N VAL A 199 -0.65 -7.21 9.08
CA VAL A 199 -0.91 -6.21 8.04
C VAL A 199 0.36 -5.44 7.70
N ASN A 200 0.50 -5.09 6.42
CA ASN A 200 1.41 -4.05 5.94
C ASN A 200 0.61 -3.04 5.11
N ASP A 201 1.29 -2.12 4.42
CA ASP A 201 0.59 -1.04 3.71
C ASP A 201 -0.17 -1.49 2.44
N TRP A 202 0.02 -2.73 1.95
CA TRP A 202 -0.61 -3.20 0.70
C TRP A 202 -1.34 -4.54 0.78
N THR A 203 -1.03 -5.35 1.79
CA THR A 203 -1.59 -6.68 2.05
C THR A 203 -1.94 -6.87 3.52
N ALA A 204 -2.99 -7.63 3.79
CA ALA A 204 -3.25 -8.18 5.11
C ALA A 204 -3.49 -9.68 5.03
N PHE A 205 -3.08 -10.36 6.08
CA PHE A 205 -3.39 -11.75 6.31
C PHE A 205 -4.22 -11.87 7.57
N CYS A 206 -5.37 -12.51 7.46
CA CYS A 206 -6.31 -12.69 8.56
C CYS A 206 -6.63 -14.17 8.73
N GLY A 207 -7.13 -14.55 9.90
CA GLY A 207 -7.59 -15.92 10.11
C GLY A 207 -8.79 -16.31 9.25
N SER A 208 -8.86 -17.60 8.91
CA SER A 208 -9.89 -18.19 8.06
C SER A 208 -11.33 -18.00 8.58
N ALA A 209 -11.49 -17.82 9.89
CA ALA A 209 -12.77 -17.59 10.52
C ALA A 209 -13.33 -16.17 10.25
N THR A 210 -12.48 -15.21 9.89
CA THR A 210 -12.85 -13.80 9.69
C THR A 210 -13.98 -13.64 8.68
N THR A 211 -15.08 -13.04 9.14
CA THR A 211 -16.29 -12.84 8.35
C THR A 211 -16.10 -11.83 7.22
N GLU A 212 -16.96 -11.86 6.21
CA GLU A 212 -16.87 -10.91 5.09
C GLU A 212 -17.08 -9.45 5.53
N THR A 213 -17.94 -9.24 6.52
CA THR A 213 -18.14 -7.91 7.12
C THR A 213 -16.87 -7.41 7.81
N GLU A 214 -16.16 -8.27 8.55
CA GLU A 214 -14.87 -7.91 9.16
C GLU A 214 -13.80 -7.65 8.10
N LEU A 215 -13.74 -8.46 7.04
CA LEU A 215 -12.84 -8.22 5.91
C LEU A 215 -13.09 -6.88 5.23
N SER A 216 -14.35 -6.53 4.99
CA SER A 216 -14.68 -5.25 4.34
C SER A 216 -14.23 -4.05 5.17
N VAL A 217 -14.30 -4.15 6.51
CA VAL A 217 -13.79 -3.13 7.42
C VAL A 217 -12.26 -3.08 7.34
N ILE A 218 -11.59 -4.22 7.41
CA ILE A 218 -10.12 -4.33 7.29
C ILE A 218 -9.64 -3.69 5.98
N ASP A 219 -10.22 -4.08 4.85
CA ASP A 219 -9.83 -3.55 3.54
C ASP A 219 -10.07 -2.03 3.45
N SER A 220 -11.15 -1.52 4.07
CA SER A 220 -11.46 -0.08 4.07
C SER A 220 -10.53 0.75 4.95
N VAL A 221 -10.14 0.23 6.13
CA VAL A 221 -9.34 0.96 7.13
C VAL A 221 -7.88 1.03 6.73
N PHE A 222 -7.37 -0.07 6.22
CA PHE A 222 -5.98 -0.19 5.80
C PHE A 222 -5.77 0.19 4.33
N GLU A 223 -6.85 0.56 3.62
CA GLU A 223 -6.82 0.90 2.20
C GLU A 223 -6.12 -0.19 1.36
N LEU A 224 -6.37 -1.46 1.71
CA LEU A 224 -5.74 -2.66 1.13
C LEU A 224 -6.37 -3.09 -0.19
N SER A 225 -7.24 -2.24 -0.73
CA SER A 225 -7.82 -2.43 -2.04
C SER A 225 -6.71 -2.60 -3.07
N GLU A 226 -6.46 -3.86 -3.44
CA GLU A 226 -6.11 -4.16 -4.82
C GLU A 226 -7.38 -3.95 -5.65
N ALA A 227 -7.61 -2.67 -5.96
CA ALA A 227 -8.33 -2.16 -7.11
C ALA A 227 -8.42 -0.64 -6.90
N CYS A 228 -7.28 0.05 -6.88
CA CYS A 228 -7.34 1.33 -7.57
C CYS A 228 -7.51 0.94 -9.04
N ASP A 229 -8.77 0.75 -9.44
CA ASP A 229 -9.23 1.00 -10.78
C ASP A 229 -8.75 2.42 -11.06
N ILE A 230 -7.51 2.57 -11.55
CA ILE A 230 -7.04 3.86 -12.07
C ILE A 230 -7.98 4.11 -13.23
N ASN A 231 -8.97 4.94 -12.92
CA ASN A 231 -10.19 5.19 -13.67
C ASN A 231 -10.52 4.01 -14.60
N LYS A 232 -11.10 2.93 -14.08
CA LYS A 232 -11.55 1.86 -14.97
C LYS A 232 -12.57 2.43 -15.95
N VAL A 233 -12.29 2.30 -17.24
CA VAL A 233 -13.20 2.82 -18.27
C VAL A 233 -14.10 1.69 -18.73
N SER A 234 -15.39 1.91 -18.54
CA SER A 234 -16.42 1.05 -19.11
C SER A 234 -16.72 1.40 -20.57
N THR A 235 -17.32 0.47 -21.32
CA THR A 235 -17.76 0.76 -22.69
C THR A 235 -18.71 1.96 -22.78
N SER A 236 -19.55 2.18 -21.75
CA SER A 236 -20.48 3.32 -21.70
C SER A 236 -19.79 4.67 -21.56
N GLU A 237 -18.61 4.73 -20.95
CA GLU A 237 -17.91 5.97 -20.65
C GLU A 237 -16.76 6.28 -21.62
N TRP A 238 -16.39 5.31 -22.46
CA TRP A 238 -15.31 5.41 -23.45
C TRP A 238 -15.39 6.68 -24.31
N ASP A 239 -16.57 6.98 -24.84
CA ASP A 239 -16.76 8.13 -25.73
C ASP A 239 -16.60 9.48 -25.01
N LEU A 240 -16.91 9.54 -23.71
CA LEU A 240 -16.78 10.75 -22.92
C LEU A 240 -15.35 10.93 -22.40
N LEU A 241 -14.75 9.85 -21.90
CA LEU A 241 -13.46 9.88 -21.20
C LEU A 241 -12.26 9.80 -22.14
N VAL A 242 -12.38 9.07 -23.26
CA VAL A 242 -11.28 8.84 -24.21
C VAL A 242 -11.50 9.63 -25.50
N THR A 243 -12.66 9.46 -26.15
CA THR A 243 -12.92 10.06 -27.47
C THR A 243 -13.07 11.59 -27.40
N LYS A 244 -13.78 12.11 -26.39
CA LYS A 244 -14.04 13.55 -26.23
C LYS A 244 -13.09 14.26 -25.25
N SER A 245 -12.00 13.62 -24.85
CA SER A 245 -11.05 14.24 -23.92
C SER A 245 -10.28 15.39 -24.56
N GLU A 246 -10.23 16.53 -23.87
CA GLU A 246 -9.43 17.71 -24.26
C GLU A 246 -7.92 17.51 -24.03
N VAL A 247 -7.57 16.60 -23.12
CA VAL A 247 -6.21 16.23 -22.77
C VAL A 247 -5.87 14.84 -23.30
N PRO A 248 -4.60 14.56 -23.65
CA PRO A 248 -4.19 13.23 -24.06
C PRO A 248 -4.47 12.21 -22.95
N VAL A 249 -4.86 11.01 -23.39
CA VAL A 249 -5.34 9.94 -22.54
C VAL A 249 -4.51 8.69 -22.83
N LEU A 250 -3.94 8.06 -21.81
CA LEU A 250 -3.29 6.76 -21.95
C LEU A 250 -4.20 5.72 -21.32
N VAL A 251 -4.65 4.78 -22.13
CA VAL A 251 -5.43 3.62 -21.69
C VAL A 251 -4.52 2.42 -21.71
N MET A 252 -4.41 1.75 -20.57
CA MET A 252 -3.70 0.49 -20.47
C MET A 252 -4.65 -0.68 -20.40
N PHE A 253 -4.44 -1.62 -21.29
CA PHE A 253 -5.20 -2.85 -21.42
C PHE A 253 -4.51 -3.95 -20.62
N ILE A 254 -5.24 -4.47 -19.63
CA ILE A 254 -4.74 -5.44 -18.67
C ILE A 254 -5.67 -6.66 -18.59
N GLN A 255 -5.17 -7.69 -17.93
CA GLN A 255 -5.93 -8.87 -17.52
C GLN A 255 -5.60 -9.18 -16.06
N ASP A 256 -6.61 -9.56 -15.30
CA ASP A 256 -6.44 -9.98 -13.91
C ASP A 256 -5.65 -11.29 -13.81
N GLY A 257 -4.80 -11.39 -12.78
CA GLY A 257 -4.00 -12.58 -12.49
C GLY A 257 -2.67 -12.70 -13.23
N LEU A 258 -2.24 -11.67 -13.97
CA LEU A 258 -0.91 -11.61 -14.60
C LEU A 258 0.10 -10.86 -13.70
N PRO A 259 1.24 -11.47 -13.32
CA PRO A 259 2.26 -10.85 -12.47
C PRO A 259 2.78 -9.52 -13.03
N SER A 260 2.99 -9.46 -14.35
CA SER A 260 3.46 -8.25 -15.04
C SER A 260 2.50 -7.07 -14.97
N CYS A 261 1.20 -7.31 -14.71
CA CYS A 261 0.20 -6.25 -14.60
C CYS A 261 0.17 -5.58 -13.22
N ARG A 262 0.72 -6.23 -12.17
CA ARG A 262 0.74 -5.71 -10.80
C ARG A 262 1.70 -4.49 -10.69
N TYR A 263 2.89 -4.58 -11.27
CA TYR A 263 3.89 -3.50 -11.26
C TYR A 263 3.43 -2.24 -12.03
N VAL A 264 2.63 -2.41 -13.09
CA VAL A 264 2.22 -1.27 -13.90
C VAL A 264 1.22 -0.35 -13.18
N ARG A 265 0.50 -0.88 -12.19
CA ARG A 265 -0.48 -0.10 -11.42
C ARG A 265 0.20 1.01 -10.60
N HIS A 266 1.28 0.70 -9.89
CA HIS A 266 2.04 1.69 -9.12
C HIS A 266 2.63 2.80 -10.00
N VAL A 267 3.16 2.42 -11.15
CA VAL A 267 3.73 3.36 -12.13
C VAL A 267 2.67 4.29 -12.71
N MET A 268 1.48 3.76 -13.00
CA MET A 268 0.37 4.56 -13.55
C MET A 268 -0.18 5.55 -12.52
N ASP A 269 -0.22 5.17 -11.24
CA ASP A 269 -0.66 6.04 -10.14
C ASP A 269 0.35 7.18 -9.87
N GLU A 270 1.64 6.87 -9.93
CA GLU A 270 2.70 7.87 -9.90
C GLU A 270 2.59 8.85 -11.09
N PHE A 271 2.20 8.37 -12.27
CA PHE A 271 1.96 9.25 -13.42
C PHE A 271 0.69 10.09 -13.29
N ASP A 272 -0.43 9.53 -12.83
CA ASP A 272 -1.68 10.27 -12.71
C ASP A 272 -1.56 11.43 -11.68
N SER A 273 -0.88 11.17 -10.56
CA SER A 273 -0.55 12.20 -9.56
C SER A 273 0.44 13.26 -10.07
N LYS A 274 1.43 12.87 -10.89
CA LYS A 274 2.44 13.81 -11.43
C LYS A 274 1.93 14.68 -12.59
N TYR A 275 0.98 14.16 -13.36
CA TYR A 275 0.48 14.79 -14.59
C TYR A 275 -0.99 15.24 -14.48
N THR A 276 -1.52 15.35 -13.26
CA THR A 276 -2.91 15.76 -12.98
C THR A 276 -3.31 17.01 -13.78
N GLY A 277 -4.42 16.89 -14.53
CA GLY A 277 -4.98 17.97 -15.36
C GLY A 277 -4.25 18.23 -16.69
N ARG A 278 -3.12 17.56 -16.97
CA ARG A 278 -2.37 17.65 -18.24
C ARG A 278 -2.48 16.39 -19.08
N PHE A 279 -2.55 15.25 -18.41
CA PHE A 279 -2.61 13.93 -19.00
C PHE A 279 -3.53 13.08 -18.12
N LYS A 280 -4.35 12.21 -18.72
CA LYS A 280 -5.19 11.29 -17.95
C LYS A 280 -4.78 9.84 -18.19
N PHE A 281 -4.82 9.04 -17.14
CA PHE A 281 -4.48 7.63 -17.19
C PHE A 281 -5.71 6.80 -16.82
N TYR A 282 -5.95 5.75 -17.60
CA TYR A 282 -7.07 4.84 -17.43
C TYR A 282 -6.60 3.40 -17.62
N THR A 283 -7.31 2.47 -17.00
CA THR A 283 -7.10 1.04 -17.17
C THR A 283 -8.37 0.38 -17.71
N LEU A 284 -8.19 -0.67 -18.52
CA LEU A 284 -9.30 -1.44 -19.08
C LEU A 284 -8.98 -2.93 -19.05
N ASN A 285 -9.89 -3.70 -18.49
CA ASN A 285 -9.76 -5.15 -18.44
C ASN A 285 -10.28 -5.78 -19.75
N VAL A 286 -9.42 -6.49 -20.47
CA VAL A 286 -9.77 -7.08 -21.77
C VAL A 286 -10.79 -8.21 -21.68
N HIS A 287 -10.93 -8.87 -20.52
CA HIS A 287 -11.92 -9.95 -20.33
C HIS A 287 -13.32 -9.43 -20.09
N GLU A 288 -13.44 -8.31 -19.38
CA GLU A 288 -14.71 -7.66 -19.06
C GLU A 288 -15.19 -6.83 -20.27
N GLU A 289 -14.30 -6.05 -20.88
CA GLU A 289 -14.62 -5.08 -21.92
C GLU A 289 -14.13 -5.54 -23.31
N ARG A 290 -14.53 -6.77 -23.69
CA ARG A 290 -14.09 -7.44 -24.94
C ARG A 290 -14.37 -6.65 -26.20
N GLY A 291 -15.46 -5.88 -26.23
CA GLY A 291 -15.84 -5.08 -27.40
C GLY A 291 -14.79 -4.03 -27.76
N ILE A 292 -14.20 -3.38 -26.76
CA ILE A 292 -13.15 -2.38 -26.97
C ILE A 292 -11.83 -3.07 -27.32
N ALA A 293 -11.49 -4.18 -26.64
CA ALA A 293 -10.29 -4.94 -26.94
C ALA A 293 -10.25 -5.41 -28.41
N ILE A 294 -11.40 -5.89 -28.93
CA ILE A 294 -11.54 -6.26 -30.34
C ILE A 294 -11.46 -5.02 -31.26
N ARG A 295 -12.11 -3.91 -30.89
CA ARG A 295 -12.10 -2.68 -31.69
C ARG A 295 -10.70 -2.13 -31.96
N TYR A 296 -9.78 -2.31 -31.00
CA TYR A 296 -8.39 -1.82 -31.11
C TYR A 296 -7.36 -2.94 -31.38
N ASP A 297 -7.81 -4.15 -31.74
CA ASP A 297 -6.98 -5.31 -32.08
C ASP A 297 -5.97 -5.68 -30.97
N ILE A 298 -6.45 -5.80 -29.74
CA ILE A 298 -5.62 -6.10 -28.56
C ILE A 298 -5.75 -7.58 -28.22
N PHE A 299 -4.72 -8.33 -28.61
CA PHE A 299 -4.63 -9.78 -28.37
C PHE A 299 -3.58 -10.16 -27.33
N ASN A 300 -2.62 -9.28 -27.05
CA ASN A 300 -1.55 -9.48 -26.07
C ASN A 300 -1.62 -8.38 -25.02
N VAL A 301 -1.58 -8.77 -23.75
CA VAL A 301 -1.58 -7.88 -22.58
C VAL A 301 -0.32 -8.13 -21.72
N PRO A 302 0.22 -7.11 -21.03
CA PRO A 302 -0.24 -5.73 -21.00
C PRO A 302 0.05 -4.97 -22.30
N ALA A 303 -0.82 -4.03 -22.68
CA ALA A 303 -0.60 -3.12 -23.81
C ALA A 303 -1.10 -1.72 -23.45
N SER A 304 -0.41 -0.68 -23.93
CA SER A 304 -0.74 0.71 -23.64
C SER A 304 -0.97 1.49 -24.93
N ILE A 305 -2.09 2.20 -25.00
CA ILE A 305 -2.45 3.04 -26.15
C ILE A 305 -2.65 4.48 -25.67
N VAL A 306 -2.07 5.43 -26.40
CA VAL A 306 -2.27 6.87 -26.18
C VAL A 306 -3.27 7.39 -27.21
N PHE A 307 -4.29 8.09 -26.70
CA PHE A 307 -5.34 8.75 -27.46
C PHE A 307 -5.21 10.27 -27.34
N LYS A 308 -5.47 10.99 -28.42
CA LYS A 308 -5.58 12.45 -28.42
C LYS A 308 -6.72 12.88 -29.34
N GLY A 309 -7.75 13.52 -28.77
CA GLY A 309 -8.94 13.91 -29.54
C GLY A 309 -9.70 12.71 -30.15
N GLY A 310 -9.60 11.54 -29.52
CA GLY A 310 -10.21 10.29 -29.97
C GLY A 310 -9.41 9.46 -30.97
N ASP A 311 -8.32 10.01 -31.53
CA ASP A 311 -7.43 9.27 -32.42
C ASP A 311 -6.32 8.57 -31.65
N GLU A 312 -5.99 7.34 -32.07
CA GLU A 312 -4.82 6.61 -31.59
C GLU A 312 -3.54 7.26 -32.15
N VAL A 313 -2.67 7.73 -31.25
CA VAL A 313 -1.42 8.42 -31.63
C VAL A 313 -0.17 7.60 -31.36
N ALA A 314 -0.21 6.67 -30.42
CA ALA A 314 0.91 5.78 -30.10
C ALA A 314 0.42 4.50 -29.40
N ARG A 315 1.16 3.42 -29.59
CA ARG A 315 0.90 2.10 -28.98
C ARG A 315 2.20 1.45 -28.54
N VAL A 316 2.18 0.83 -27.37
CA VAL A 316 3.26 0.00 -26.83
C VAL A 316 2.70 -1.35 -26.45
N TYR A 317 3.41 -2.41 -26.84
CA TYR A 317 3.09 -3.78 -26.44
C TYR A 317 4.02 -4.20 -25.31
N GLY A 318 3.47 -4.93 -24.33
CA GLY A 318 4.19 -5.30 -23.13
C GLY A 318 4.33 -4.14 -22.15
N PHE A 319 5.09 -4.39 -21.09
CA PHE A 319 5.37 -3.38 -20.08
C PHE A 319 6.85 -2.99 -20.11
N HIS A 320 7.12 -1.78 -20.60
CA HIS A 320 8.45 -1.18 -20.64
C HIS A 320 8.38 0.24 -20.05
N LEU A 321 8.80 0.38 -18.79
CA LEU A 321 8.73 1.64 -18.03
C LEU A 321 9.36 2.83 -18.78
N TYR A 322 10.54 2.63 -19.37
CA TYR A 322 11.26 3.68 -20.09
C TYR A 322 10.51 4.17 -21.34
N GLU A 323 9.84 3.28 -22.06
CA GLU A 323 9.07 3.66 -23.25
C GLU A 323 7.78 4.40 -22.88
N LEU A 324 7.12 3.95 -21.81
CA LEU A 324 5.95 4.62 -21.25
C LEU A 324 6.29 6.05 -20.80
N GLU A 325 7.36 6.22 -20.01
CA GLU A 325 7.83 7.54 -19.61
C GLU A 325 8.14 8.44 -20.80
N ARG A 326 8.79 7.88 -21.83
CA ARG A 326 9.15 8.62 -23.03
C ARG A 326 7.91 9.11 -23.76
N LEU A 327 6.88 8.28 -23.89
CA LEU A 327 5.62 8.65 -24.54
C LEU A 327 4.88 9.73 -23.74
N VAL A 328 4.76 9.55 -22.42
CA VAL A 328 4.10 10.56 -21.57
C VAL A 328 4.83 11.91 -21.68
N LYS A 329 6.16 11.92 -21.60
CA LYS A 329 6.98 13.14 -21.77
C LYS A 329 6.81 13.76 -23.16
N GLN A 330 6.78 12.96 -24.22
CA GLN A 330 6.64 13.43 -25.60
C GLN A 330 5.28 14.12 -25.84
N TYR A 331 4.20 13.50 -25.38
CA TYR A 331 2.85 14.02 -25.61
C TYR A 331 2.46 15.12 -24.62
N ASP A 332 3.02 15.16 -23.41
CA ASP A 332 2.92 16.31 -22.49
C ASP A 332 3.57 17.57 -23.11
N TYR A 333 4.78 17.44 -23.69
CA TYR A 333 5.46 18.56 -24.36
C TYR A 333 4.67 19.11 -25.55
N LEU A 334 4.02 18.23 -26.33
CA LEU A 334 3.20 18.65 -27.47
C LEU A 334 1.94 19.44 -27.03
N VAL A 335 1.34 19.09 -25.89
CA VAL A 335 0.23 19.86 -25.31
C VAL A 335 0.73 21.23 -24.83
N TYR A 336 1.88 21.27 -24.16
CA TYR A 336 2.51 22.51 -23.71
C TYR A 336 2.87 23.44 -24.89
N ALA A 337 3.45 22.90 -25.96
CA ALA A 337 3.78 23.63 -27.18
C ALA A 337 2.54 24.13 -27.93
N SER A 338 1.43 23.37 -27.94
CA SER A 338 0.17 23.84 -28.53
C SER A 338 -0.49 24.97 -27.72
N LYS A 339 -0.44 24.93 -26.39
CA LYS A 339 -0.92 26.03 -25.53
C LYS A 339 -0.08 27.30 -25.72
N LEU A 340 1.25 27.18 -25.85
CA LEU A 340 2.14 28.31 -26.15
C LEU A 340 1.89 28.90 -27.55
N LYS A 341 1.64 28.07 -28.58
CA LYS A 341 1.23 28.56 -29.90
C LYS A 341 -0.14 29.23 -29.87
N GLY A 342 -1.10 28.68 -29.14
CA GLY A 342 -2.42 29.32 -28.93
C GLY A 342 -2.32 30.67 -28.21
N MET A 343 -1.46 30.78 -27.19
CA MET A 343 -1.16 32.04 -26.51
C MET A 343 -0.47 33.04 -27.45
N CYS A 344 0.50 32.61 -28.26
CA CYS A 344 1.13 33.49 -29.26
C CYS A 344 0.13 33.99 -30.31
N VAL A 345 -0.81 33.17 -30.78
CA VAL A 345 -1.83 33.59 -31.75
C VAL A 345 -2.84 34.56 -31.12
N LEU A 346 -3.20 34.38 -29.85
CA LEU A 346 -4.04 35.33 -29.11
C LEU A 346 -3.34 36.66 -28.84
N VAL A 347 -2.04 36.65 -28.54
CA VAL A 347 -1.23 37.87 -28.38
C VAL A 347 -1.04 38.58 -29.72
N PHE A 348 -0.81 37.86 -30.83
CA PHE A 348 -0.73 38.47 -32.15
C PHE A 348 -2.08 39.03 -32.64
N SER A 349 -3.19 38.34 -32.36
CA SER A 349 -4.53 38.81 -32.72
C SER A 349 -4.94 40.07 -31.94
N SER A 350 -4.63 40.13 -30.65
CA SER A 350 -4.91 41.31 -29.82
C SER A 350 -4.02 42.52 -30.14
N VAL A 351 -2.76 42.31 -30.53
CA VAL A 351 -1.86 43.39 -30.99
C VAL A 351 -2.27 43.92 -32.38
N LEU A 352 -2.73 43.06 -33.28
CA LEU A 352 -3.29 43.49 -34.58
C LEU A 352 -4.61 44.25 -34.41
N TYR A 353 -5.48 43.86 -33.47
CA TYR A 353 -6.71 44.59 -33.16
C TYR A 353 -6.44 45.97 -32.56
N PHE A 354 -5.44 46.10 -31.69
CA PHE A 354 -5.02 47.39 -31.13
C PHE A 354 -4.38 48.32 -32.18
N SER A 355 -3.63 47.74 -33.12
CA SER A 355 -3.01 48.51 -34.22
C SER A 355 -4.05 49.00 -35.23
N PHE A 356 -5.12 48.24 -35.46
CA PHE A 356 -6.20 48.64 -36.37
C PHE A 356 -7.11 49.73 -35.78
N LEU A 357 -7.34 49.74 -34.46
CA LEU A 357 -8.09 50.82 -33.79
C LEU A 357 -7.31 52.14 -33.74
N PHE A 358 -5.98 52.10 -33.68
CA PHE A 358 -5.16 53.33 -33.64
C PHE A 358 -5.10 54.06 -34.99
N VAL A 359 -5.26 53.36 -36.11
CA VAL A 359 -5.25 53.95 -37.46
C VAL A 359 -6.59 54.61 -37.82
N LEU A 360 -7.70 54.19 -37.20
CA LEU A 360 -9.03 54.78 -37.41
C LEU A 360 -9.38 55.93 -36.44
N GLY A 361 -8.50 56.25 -35.47
CA GLY A 361 -8.73 57.29 -34.46
C GLY A 361 -8.10 58.66 -34.76
N TYR A 362 -7.46 58.86 -35.92
CA TYR A 362 -6.85 60.12 -36.34
C TYR A 362 -7.48 60.64 -37.65
N SER A 363 -8.77 60.95 -37.60
CA SER A 363 -9.48 61.68 -38.65
C SER A 363 -10.81 62.18 -38.09
N GLU A 364 -10.75 63.19 -37.22
CA GLU A 364 -11.68 64.34 -37.15
C GLU A 364 -11.23 65.33 -36.08
#